data_AF-F5RKB4-F1
#
_entry.id   AF-F5RKB4-F1
#
_cell.length_a   1.000
_cell.length_b   1.000
_cell.length_c   1.000
_cell.angle_alpha   90.00
_cell.angle_beta   90.00
_cell.angle_gamma   90.00
#
_symmetry.space_group_name_H-M   'P 1'
#
loop_
_entity.id
_entity.type
_entity.pdbx_description
1 polymer ?
#
loop_
_entity_poly.entity_id
_entity_poly.type
_entity_poly.pdbx_seq_one_letter_code
_entity_poly.pdbx_strand_id
1 'polypeptide(L)'
;MITIMSEGNAEELIRSMSAQRVEAMRASYEADLMAAWEKGKEAGKAESVGEGEFRGRKQGVIHVAMNCLREGVALETVAKAAELPVPIIRKIAQNNGIELP
;
A
#
# COMPACT_ATOMS: atom_id res chain seq x y z
N MET A 1 -38.25 -5.68 -58.19
CA MET A 1 -37.62 -4.69 -57.31
C MET A 1 -37.99 -4.99 -55.85
N ILE A 2 -37.64 -6.18 -55.35
CA ILE A 2 -37.93 -6.63 -53.97
C ILE A 2 -36.66 -7.26 -53.36
N THR A 3 -35.82 -7.91 -54.16
CA THR A 3 -34.60 -8.60 -53.73
C THR A 3 -33.52 -7.67 -53.14
N ILE A 4 -33.31 -6.49 -53.74
CA ILE A 4 -32.29 -5.52 -53.29
C ILE A 4 -32.58 -4.88 -51.92
N MET A 5 -33.85 -4.82 -51.49
CA MET A 5 -34.18 -4.30 -50.15
C MET A 5 -33.93 -5.33 -49.02
N SER A 6 -33.86 -6.62 -49.35
CA SER A 6 -33.69 -7.68 -48.34
C SER A 6 -32.22 -7.95 -47.98
N GLU A 7 -31.29 -7.75 -48.92
CA GLU A 7 -29.85 -7.92 -48.71
C GLU A 7 -29.26 -6.73 -47.92
N GLY A 8 -29.67 -5.50 -48.23
CA GLY A 8 -29.24 -4.31 -47.49
C GLY A 8 -29.61 -4.34 -46.01
N ASN A 9 -30.77 -4.90 -45.67
CA ASN A 9 -31.22 -5.05 -44.28
C ASN A 9 -30.43 -6.11 -43.50
N ALA A 10 -29.97 -7.18 -44.18
CA ALA A 10 -29.14 -8.21 -43.58
C ALA A 10 -27.71 -7.70 -43.30
N GLU A 11 -27.12 -6.94 -44.23
CA GLU A 11 -25.81 -6.32 -44.01
C GLU A 11 -25.81 -5.28 -42.89
N GLU A 12 -26.87 -4.47 -42.79
CA GLU A 12 -27.04 -3.47 -41.74
C GLU A 12 -27.25 -4.13 -40.36
N LEU A 13 -27.98 -5.25 -40.30
CA LEU A 13 -28.09 -6.07 -39.10
C LEU A 13 -26.74 -6.67 -38.68
N ILE A 14 -25.95 -7.18 -39.64
CA ILE A 14 -24.62 -7.74 -39.35
C ILE A 14 -23.65 -6.63 -38.87
N ARG A 15 -23.71 -5.44 -39.47
CA ARG A 15 -22.91 -4.28 -39.03
C ARG A 15 -23.31 -3.79 -37.63
N SER A 16 -24.60 -3.67 -37.35
CA SER A 16 -25.08 -3.24 -36.03
C SER A 16 -24.76 -4.26 -34.93
N MET A 17 -24.92 -5.56 -35.19
CA MET A 17 -24.54 -6.61 -34.24
C MET A 17 -23.04 -6.69 -34.01
N SER A 18 -22.22 -6.49 -35.05
CA SER A 18 -20.76 -6.46 -34.89
C SER A 18 -20.30 -5.21 -34.11
N ALA A 19 -20.90 -4.04 -34.36
CA ALA A 19 -20.68 -2.83 -33.57
C ALA A 19 -21.08 -3.03 -32.09
N GLN A 20 -22.25 -3.60 -31.81
CA GLN A 20 -22.67 -3.92 -30.44
C GLN A 20 -21.71 -4.87 -29.73
N ARG A 21 -21.17 -5.89 -30.43
CA ARG A 21 -20.20 -6.82 -29.84
C ARG A 21 -18.88 -6.14 -29.52
N VAL A 22 -18.40 -5.25 -30.38
CA VAL A 22 -17.20 -4.45 -30.13
C VAL A 22 -17.40 -3.50 -28.95
N GLU A 23 -18.56 -2.87 -28.87
CA GLU A 23 -18.93 -1.98 -27.76
C GLU A 23 -19.02 -2.76 -26.43
N ALA A 24 -19.69 -3.91 -26.42
CA ALA A 24 -19.80 -4.78 -25.26
C ALA A 24 -18.42 -5.30 -24.80
N MET A 25 -17.55 -5.64 -25.75
CA MET A 25 -16.18 -6.06 -25.46
C MET A 25 -15.36 -4.90 -24.87
N ARG A 26 -15.47 -3.69 -25.41
CA ARG A 26 -14.85 -2.48 -24.83
C ARG A 26 -15.33 -2.22 -23.41
N ALA A 27 -16.63 -2.24 -23.18
CA ALA A 27 -17.21 -2.02 -21.86
C ALA A 27 -16.74 -3.06 -20.84
N SER A 28 -16.63 -4.33 -21.25
CA SER A 28 -16.09 -5.39 -20.38
C SER A 28 -14.61 -5.14 -20.04
N TYR A 29 -13.82 -4.72 -21.01
CA TYR A 29 -12.40 -4.48 -20.82
C TYR A 29 -12.13 -3.24 -19.95
N GLU A 30 -12.92 -2.19 -20.12
CA GLU A 30 -12.88 -1.00 -19.27
C GLU A 30 -13.28 -1.32 -17.82
N ALA A 31 -14.30 -2.17 -17.63
CA ALA A 31 -14.71 -2.62 -16.30
C ALA A 31 -13.60 -3.43 -15.60
N ASP A 32 -12.95 -4.35 -16.32
CA ASP A 32 -11.84 -5.15 -15.79
C ASP A 32 -10.64 -4.28 -15.41
N LEU A 33 -10.29 -3.30 -16.24
CA LEU A 33 -9.22 -2.34 -15.95
C LEU A 33 -9.52 -1.49 -14.72
N MET A 34 -10.76 -1.02 -14.59
CA MET A 34 -11.19 -0.21 -13.45
C MET A 34 -11.17 -1.01 -12.14
N ALA A 35 -11.62 -2.28 -12.19
CA ALA A 35 -11.56 -3.19 -11.05
C ALA A 35 -10.11 -3.51 -10.63
N ALA A 36 -9.22 -3.74 -11.61
CA ALA A 36 -7.81 -3.96 -11.34
C ALA A 36 -7.13 -2.73 -10.72
N TRP A 37 -7.49 -1.53 -11.18
CA TRP A 37 -6.98 -0.26 -10.64
C TRP A 37 -7.40 -0.02 -9.19
N GLU A 38 -8.69 -0.15 -8.87
CA GLU A 38 -9.17 0.02 -7.49
C GLU A 38 -8.56 -1.02 -6.55
N LYS A 39 -8.47 -2.29 -6.99
CA LYS A 39 -7.79 -3.33 -6.21
C LYS A 39 -6.30 -3.01 -5.96
N GLY A 40 -5.60 -2.48 -6.96
CA GLY A 40 -4.20 -2.06 -6.83
C GLY A 40 -4.03 -0.87 -5.87
N LYS A 41 -4.95 0.08 -5.92
CA LYS A 41 -4.98 1.26 -5.03
C LYS A 41 -5.26 0.88 -3.58
N GLU A 42 -6.19 -0.03 -3.33
CA GLU A 42 -6.46 -0.57 -1.99
C GLU A 42 -5.26 -1.34 -1.44
N ALA A 43 -4.63 -2.19 -2.26
CA ALA A 43 -3.43 -2.93 -1.88
C ALA A 43 -2.27 -2.00 -1.52
N GLY A 44 -1.98 -0.98 -2.35
CA GLY A 44 -0.92 -0.01 -2.08
C GLY A 44 -1.18 0.85 -0.83
N LYS A 45 -2.46 1.14 -0.52
CA LYS A 45 -2.83 1.85 0.71
C LYS A 45 -2.64 0.98 1.95
N ALA A 46 -2.97 -0.31 1.88
CA ALA A 46 -2.76 -1.23 3.00
C ALA A 46 -1.26 -1.45 3.30
N GLU A 47 -0.44 -1.56 2.24
CA GLU A 47 1.00 -1.79 2.36
C GLU A 47 1.73 -0.56 2.93
N SER A 48 1.35 0.66 2.52
CA SER A 48 1.93 1.91 3.02
C SER A 48 1.59 2.23 4.48
N VAL A 49 0.42 1.82 4.98
CA VAL A 49 0.06 1.96 6.39
C VAL A 49 0.89 1.03 7.27
N GLY A 50 1.10 -0.22 6.83
CA GLY A 50 1.89 -1.20 7.58
C GLY A 50 3.35 -0.77 7.78
N GLU A 51 4.01 -0.30 6.71
CA GLU A 51 5.39 0.20 6.81
C GLU A 51 5.52 1.49 7.63
N GLY A 52 4.56 2.40 7.47
CA GLY A 52 4.53 3.66 8.22
C GLY A 52 4.37 3.43 9.73
N GLU A 53 3.45 2.57 10.13
CA GLU A 53 3.27 2.20 11.54
C GLU A 53 4.50 1.51 12.13
N PHE A 54 5.11 0.57 11.40
CA PHE A 54 6.27 -0.15 11.90
C PHE A 54 7.48 0.77 12.10
N ARG A 55 7.73 1.67 11.14
CA ARG A 55 8.81 2.68 11.26
C ARG A 55 8.52 3.67 12.38
N GLY A 56 7.27 4.12 12.52
CA GLY A 56 6.84 5.02 13.59
C GLY A 56 6.99 4.40 14.99
N ARG A 57 6.55 3.15 15.18
CA ARG A 57 6.71 2.43 16.45
C ARG A 57 8.18 2.25 16.82
N LYS A 58 9.04 1.85 15.87
CA LYS A 58 10.48 1.73 16.11
C LYS A 58 11.12 3.06 16.50
N GLN A 59 10.76 4.15 15.82
CA GLN A 59 11.24 5.48 16.18
C GLN A 59 10.74 5.92 17.56
N GLY A 60 9.48 5.61 17.90
CA GLY A 60 8.91 5.89 19.22
C GLY A 60 9.63 5.17 20.36
N VAL A 61 9.90 3.86 20.21
CA VAL A 61 10.64 3.08 21.22
C VAL A 61 12.05 3.65 21.45
N ILE A 62 12.76 4.01 20.37
CA ILE A 62 14.09 4.62 20.47
C ILE A 62 14.01 5.99 21.16
N HIS A 63 13.01 6.81 20.83
CA HIS A 63 12.80 8.11 21.45
C HIS A 63 12.54 8.01 22.96
N VAL A 64 11.64 7.11 23.38
CA VAL A 64 11.35 6.88 24.80
C VAL A 64 12.58 6.35 25.52
N ALA A 65 13.29 5.38 24.94
CA ALA A 65 14.51 4.84 25.53
C ALA A 65 15.57 5.92 25.79
N MET A 66 15.77 6.85 24.85
CA MET A 66 16.69 7.97 25.04
C MET A 66 16.25 8.90 26.17
N ASN A 67 14.96 9.22 26.27
CA ASN A 67 14.46 10.11 27.32
C ASN A 67 14.65 9.47 28.71
N CYS A 68 14.33 8.19 28.86
CA CYS A 68 14.58 7.47 30.11
C CYS A 68 16.06 7.50 30.50
N LEU A 69 16.98 7.30 29.55
CA LEU A 69 18.42 7.38 29.84
C LEU A 69 18.84 8.80 30.25
N ARG A 70 18.29 9.86 29.64
CA ARG A 70 18.56 11.25 30.04
C ARG A 70 18.01 11.59 31.43
N GLU A 71 16.92 10.94 31.83
CA GLU A 71 16.34 11.05 33.17
C GLU A 71 17.10 10.21 34.22
N GLY A 72 18.17 9.52 33.83
CA GLY A 72 18.99 8.72 34.74
C GLY A 72 18.44 7.34 35.04
N VAL A 73 17.47 6.85 34.25
CA VAL A 73 16.97 5.47 34.36
C VAL A 73 18.09 4.50 33.96
N ALA A 74 18.29 3.45 34.76
CA ALA A 74 19.33 2.45 34.51
C ALA A 74 19.20 1.80 33.13
N LEU A 75 20.35 1.61 32.47
CA LEU A 75 20.46 1.02 31.12
C LEU A 75 19.69 -0.30 30.98
N GLU A 76 19.78 -1.15 32.01
CA GLU A 76 19.13 -2.46 32.04
C GLU A 76 17.60 -2.36 32.09
N THR A 77 17.08 -1.40 32.82
CA THR A 77 15.63 -1.12 32.90
C THR A 77 15.12 -0.60 31.57
N VAL A 78 15.88 0.28 30.91
CA VAL A 78 15.54 0.81 29.59
C VAL A 78 15.59 -0.30 28.53
N ALA A 79 16.60 -1.16 28.56
CA ALA A 79 16.73 -2.31 27.66
C ALA A 79 15.53 -3.27 27.80
N LYS A 80 15.15 -3.58 29.05
CA LYS A 80 13.98 -4.40 29.34
C LYS A 80 12.69 -3.75 28.85
N ALA A 81 12.49 -2.45 29.09
CA ALA A 81 11.29 -1.72 28.69
C ALA A 81 11.17 -1.54 27.17
N ALA A 82 12.30 -1.38 26.48
CA ALA A 82 12.37 -1.27 25.02
C ALA A 82 12.34 -2.63 24.31
N GLU A 83 12.35 -3.74 25.05
CA GLU A 83 12.48 -5.11 24.52
C GLU A 83 13.70 -5.27 23.59
N LEU A 84 14.78 -4.53 23.88
CA LEU A 84 16.01 -4.52 23.08
C LEU A 84 17.20 -4.96 23.93
N PRO A 85 18.17 -5.69 23.34
CA PRO A 85 19.41 -6.00 24.02
C PRO A 85 20.16 -4.75 24.50
N VAL A 86 20.74 -4.84 25.69
CA VAL A 86 21.56 -3.81 26.34
C VAL A 86 22.64 -3.23 25.41
N PRO A 87 23.38 -4.02 24.60
CA PRO A 87 24.38 -3.46 23.69
C PRO A 87 23.79 -2.52 22.64
N ILE A 88 22.54 -2.76 22.22
CA ILE A 88 21.83 -1.90 21.25
C ILE A 88 21.47 -0.57 21.90
N ILE A 89 20.87 -0.59 23.09
CA ILE A 89 20.55 0.64 23.84
C ILE A 89 21.81 1.45 24.15
N ARG A 90 22.90 0.78 24.53
CA ARG A 90 24.20 1.43 24.74
C ARG A 90 24.70 2.15 23.48
N LYS A 91 24.61 1.50 22.33
CA LYS A 91 25.02 2.09 21.05
C LYS A 91 24.12 3.25 20.62
N ILE A 92 22.81 3.16 20.89
CA ILE A 92 21.86 4.26 20.67
C ILE A 92 22.23 5.46 21.55
N ALA A 93 22.51 5.25 22.83
CA ALA A 93 22.91 6.31 23.75
C ALA A 93 24.18 7.03 23.29
N GLN A 94 25.22 6.26 22.92
CA GLN A 94 26.49 6.78 22.41
C GLN A 94 26.32 7.61 21.13
N ASN A 95 25.56 7.10 20.16
CA ASN A 95 25.28 7.80 18.91
C ASN A 95 24.51 9.12 19.11
N ASN A 96 23.82 9.27 20.24
CA ASN A 96 23.03 10.45 20.59
C ASN A 96 23.66 11.30 21.69
N GLY A 97 24.95 11.07 22.02
CA GLY A 97 25.70 11.87 22.99
C GLY A 97 25.18 11.80 24.42
N ILE A 98 24.47 10.72 24.79
CA ILE A 98 23.99 10.52 26.15
C ILE A 98 25.12 9.86 26.96
N GLU A 99 25.62 10.56 27.97
CA GLU A 99 26.54 9.99 28.95
C GLU A 99 25.81 8.95 29.78
N LEU A 100 26.26 7.69 29.65
CA LEU A 100 25.72 6.60 30.43
C LEU A 100 26.45 6.54 31.78
N PRO A 101 25.73 6.37 32.90
CA PRO A 101 26.35 6.09 34.18
C PRO A 101 27.09 4.74 34.20
#